data_AF-A0A849SUY4-F1
#
_entry.id   AF-A0A849SUY4-F1
#
_cell.length_a   1.000
_cell.length_b   1.000
_cell.length_c   1.000
_cell.angle_alpha   90.00
_cell.angle_beta   90.00
_cell.angle_gamma   90.00
#
_symmetry.space_group_name_H-M   'P 1'
#
loop_
_entity.id
_entity.type
_entity.pdbx_description
1 polymer ?
#
loop_
_entity_poly.entity_id
_entity_poly.type
_entity_poly.pdbx_seq_one_letter_code
_entity_poly.pdbx_strand_id
1 'polypeptide(L)'
;MKTFQPLTKKFQSNCLFFKQALGCFLIFSTTSLSAIEVNYIERKPASIEEEVLTVPLAIDTFSNETLFAEDDSGVMRDLKATLQSWDSTDEYANKWDLKSTGLFNTPDTIEKRKFIEKKLLRYVDKRLSGEMKKAEEGSALHKVSKVEKQLRPNASVNISKNFGLKFKARVIQGKATVEFKNPWIECNTVVSAAGKIRVITRKEFKGLGTASGAEYGVNEAQIVTYVDQQLSNNIKARISSTQTNSLDIFSNDADARVEMSASFPFNL
;
A
#
# COMPACT_ATOMS: atom_id res chain seq x y z
N MET A 1 -47.34 -32.86 -5.11
CA MET A 1 -47.18 -31.62 -4.32
C MET A 1 -46.32 -31.94 -3.10
N LYS A 2 -45.08 -31.45 -3.04
CA LYS A 2 -44.20 -31.56 -1.87
C LYS A 2 -44.11 -30.18 -1.22
N THR A 3 -44.49 -30.08 0.05
CA THR A 3 -44.51 -28.86 0.84
C THR A 3 -43.09 -28.47 1.27
N PHE A 4 -42.75 -27.21 1.02
CA PHE A 4 -41.47 -26.58 1.33
C PHE A 4 -41.49 -26.14 2.80
N GLN A 5 -40.62 -26.69 3.65
CA GLN A 5 -40.44 -26.22 5.03
C GLN A 5 -39.30 -25.18 5.09
N PRO A 6 -39.50 -24.02 5.76
CA PRO A 6 -38.49 -22.97 5.80
C PRO A 6 -37.41 -23.22 6.87
N LEU A 7 -36.14 -23.20 6.43
CA LEU A 7 -34.91 -23.21 7.24
C LEU A 7 -34.64 -21.84 7.87
N THR A 8 -35.35 -21.44 8.93
CA THR A 8 -35.22 -20.09 9.50
C THR A 8 -34.44 -19.98 10.81
N LYS A 9 -34.13 -21.07 11.51
CA LYS A 9 -33.53 -20.97 12.87
C LYS A 9 -32.00 -20.83 12.92
N LYS A 10 -31.25 -21.28 11.91
CA LYS A 10 -29.76 -21.23 11.95
C LYS A 10 -29.14 -19.88 11.54
N PHE A 11 -29.88 -19.04 10.82
CA PHE A 11 -29.33 -17.76 10.33
C PHE A 11 -29.39 -16.65 11.39
N GLN A 12 -30.36 -16.71 12.32
CA GLN A 12 -30.52 -15.68 13.36
C GLN A 12 -29.41 -15.70 14.43
N SER A 13 -28.82 -16.87 14.77
CA SER A 13 -27.77 -16.91 15.80
C SER A 13 -26.46 -16.25 15.34
N ASN A 14 -26.15 -16.30 14.04
CA ASN A 14 -24.90 -15.73 13.52
C ASN A 14 -24.91 -14.19 13.47
N CYS A 15 -26.08 -13.56 13.35
CA CYS A 15 -26.21 -12.10 13.43
C CYS A 15 -26.03 -11.55 14.85
N LEU A 16 -26.37 -12.34 15.89
CA LEU A 16 -26.18 -11.95 17.28
C LEU A 16 -24.70 -11.91 17.67
N PHE A 17 -23.91 -12.88 17.20
CA PHE A 17 -22.46 -12.88 17.40
C PHE A 17 -21.77 -11.70 16.69
N PHE A 18 -22.27 -11.29 15.52
CA PHE A 18 -21.73 -10.13 14.80
C PHE A 18 -22.00 -8.81 15.54
N LYS A 19 -23.20 -8.62 16.10
CA LYS A 19 -23.53 -7.43 16.90
C LYS A 19 -22.69 -7.33 18.19
N GLN A 20 -22.44 -8.46 18.85
CA GLN A 20 -21.59 -8.48 20.06
C GLN A 20 -20.11 -8.22 19.75
N ALA A 21 -19.58 -8.76 18.64
CA ALA A 21 -18.20 -8.52 18.23
C ALA A 21 -17.93 -7.04 17.85
N LEU A 22 -18.92 -6.37 17.23
CA LEU A 22 -18.81 -4.96 16.86
C LEU A 22 -18.82 -4.04 18.08
N GLY A 23 -19.54 -4.42 19.14
CA GLY A 23 -19.53 -3.70 20.43
C GLY A 23 -18.20 -3.79 21.17
N CYS A 24 -17.53 -4.94 21.17
CA CYS A 24 -16.22 -5.10 21.81
C CYS A 24 -15.10 -4.29 21.13
N PHE A 25 -15.18 -4.06 19.82
CA PHE A 25 -14.20 -3.25 19.10
C PHE A 25 -14.29 -1.75 19.42
N LEU A 26 -15.50 -1.23 19.70
CA LEU A 26 -15.69 0.18 20.08
C LEU A 26 -15.19 0.50 21.50
N ILE A 27 -15.23 -0.46 22.42
CA ILE A 27 -14.77 -0.28 23.80
C ILE A 27 -13.24 -0.29 23.90
N PHE A 28 -12.54 -0.99 23.00
CA PHE A 28 -11.06 -0.98 22.97
C PHE A 28 -10.47 0.31 22.37
N SER A 29 -11.22 1.05 21.55
CA SER A 29 -10.74 2.33 20.99
C SER A 29 -10.79 3.51 21.96
N THR A 30 -11.57 3.43 23.05
CA THR A 30 -11.71 4.56 23.99
C THR A 30 -10.77 4.50 25.19
N THR A 31 -10.08 3.38 25.44
CA THR A 31 -9.19 3.20 26.61
C THR A 31 -7.69 3.28 26.30
N SER A 32 -7.30 3.53 25.04
CA SER A 32 -5.88 3.62 24.64
C SER A 32 -5.33 5.06 24.59
N LEU A 33 -6.06 6.06 25.12
CA LEU A 33 -5.66 7.48 25.06
C LEU A 33 -4.99 8.05 26.34
N SER A 34 -4.72 7.23 27.35
CA SER A 34 -4.17 7.72 28.63
C SER A 34 -3.02 6.84 29.14
N ALA A 35 -1.82 7.08 28.63
CA ALA A 35 -0.53 6.94 29.34
C ALA A 35 0.64 7.22 28.37
N ILE A 36 0.94 8.50 28.13
CA ILE A 36 2.26 8.90 27.65
C ILE A 36 2.91 9.64 28.81
N GLU A 37 3.55 8.89 29.72
CA GLU A 37 4.51 9.46 30.67
C GLU A 37 5.79 9.76 29.90
N VAL A 38 6.02 11.05 29.64
CA VAL A 38 7.27 11.56 29.07
C VAL A 38 8.32 11.54 30.18
N ASN A 39 9.11 10.47 30.24
CA ASN A 39 10.31 10.42 31.09
C ASN A 39 11.40 11.29 30.45
N TYR A 40 11.61 12.49 30.99
CA TYR A 40 12.75 13.34 30.64
C TYR A 40 14.03 12.76 31.25
N ILE A 41 14.89 12.17 30.42
CA ILE A 41 16.26 11.81 30.81
C ILE A 41 17.11 13.07 30.68
N GLU A 42 17.37 13.75 31.80
CA GLU A 42 18.40 14.79 31.87
C GLU A 42 19.78 14.17 31.65
N ARG A 43 20.41 14.47 30.51
CA ARG A 43 21.82 14.17 30.27
C ARG A 43 22.65 15.37 30.68
N LYS A 44 23.48 15.21 31.71
CA LYS A 44 24.57 16.16 32.00
C LYS A 44 25.64 16.06 30.90
N PRO A 45 26.29 17.17 30.51
CA PRO A 45 27.37 17.12 29.53
C PRO A 45 28.58 16.42 30.14
N ALA A 46 29.07 15.37 29.46
CA ALA A 46 30.37 14.78 29.78
C ALA A 46 31.46 15.65 29.15
N SER A 47 32.16 16.43 29.98
CA SER A 47 33.45 17.01 29.62
C SER A 47 34.53 15.95 29.85
N ILE A 48 35.08 15.39 28.78
CA ILE A 48 36.32 14.62 28.82
C ILE A 48 37.16 15.11 27.65
N GLU A 49 38.21 15.85 27.98
CA GLU A 49 39.32 16.14 27.09
C GLU A 49 40.14 14.84 26.96
N GLU A 50 39.96 14.14 25.86
CA GLU A 50 40.86 13.07 25.45
C GLU A 50 41.34 13.44 24.05
N GLU A 51 42.63 13.75 23.93
CA GLU A 51 43.30 13.95 22.64
C GLU A 51 43.26 12.62 21.87
N VAL A 52 42.15 12.40 21.18
CA VAL A 52 42.02 11.31 20.22
C VAL A 52 42.83 11.71 18.99
N LEU A 53 43.94 10.98 18.77
CA LEU A 53 44.62 10.91 17.49
C LEU A 53 43.56 10.71 16.39
N THR A 54 43.28 11.78 15.66
CA THR A 54 42.40 11.74 14.50
C THR A 54 43.15 11.05 13.37
N VAL A 55 43.19 9.72 13.42
CA VAL A 55 43.30 8.95 12.19
C VAL A 55 42.12 9.43 11.35
N PRO A 56 42.32 9.97 10.15
CA PRO A 56 41.21 10.30 9.29
C PRO A 56 40.45 8.99 9.08
N LEU A 57 39.30 8.86 9.73
CA LEU A 57 38.27 7.95 9.29
C LEU A 57 38.10 8.30 7.82
N ALA A 58 38.53 7.40 6.94
CA ALA A 58 38.11 7.42 5.57
C ALA A 58 36.58 7.30 5.63
N ILE A 59 35.92 8.46 5.72
CA ILE A 59 34.54 8.58 5.32
C ILE A 59 34.67 8.30 3.83
N ASP A 60 34.38 7.05 3.46
CA ASP A 60 34.03 6.71 2.08
C ASP A 60 32.83 7.59 1.77
N THR A 61 33.14 8.79 1.33
CA THR A 61 32.19 9.75 0.83
C THR A 61 31.53 9.03 -0.32
N PHE A 62 30.19 8.96 -0.25
CA PHE A 62 29.33 8.47 -1.32
C PHE A 62 29.78 9.11 -2.64
N SER A 63 30.68 8.45 -3.36
CA SER A 63 31.31 9.00 -4.53
C SER A 63 30.32 8.89 -5.67
N ASN A 64 30.16 9.98 -6.43
CA ASN A 64 29.23 10.03 -7.58
C ASN A 64 29.45 8.88 -8.58
N GLU A 65 30.65 8.32 -8.64
CA GLU A 65 31.03 7.21 -9.52
C GLU A 65 30.39 5.86 -9.09
N THR A 66 30.13 5.65 -7.80
CA THR A 66 29.44 4.45 -7.29
C THR A 66 27.92 4.59 -7.24
N LEU A 67 27.41 5.80 -7.47
CA LEU A 67 25.99 6.18 -7.44
C LEU A 67 25.29 5.96 -8.79
N PHE A 68 26.00 5.61 -9.87
CA PHE A 68 25.40 5.29 -11.17
C PHE A 68 25.83 3.93 -11.72
N ALA A 69 26.44 3.09 -10.89
CA ALA A 69 26.77 1.71 -11.24
C ALA A 69 25.50 0.87 -11.42
N GLU A 70 25.58 -0.20 -12.23
CA GLU A 70 24.50 -1.18 -12.35
C GLU A 70 24.13 -1.72 -10.96
N ASP A 71 22.89 -1.50 -10.56
CA ASP A 71 22.37 -1.92 -9.27
C ASP A 71 21.87 -3.38 -9.33
N ASP A 72 22.02 -4.13 -8.23
CA ASP A 72 21.53 -5.50 -8.07
C ASP A 72 20.01 -5.63 -8.36
N SER A 73 19.26 -4.53 -8.22
CA SER A 73 17.81 -4.48 -8.42
C SER A 73 17.38 -4.14 -9.86
N GLY A 74 18.32 -4.00 -10.78
CA GLY A 74 18.13 -3.80 -12.22
C GLY A 74 17.50 -2.47 -12.63
N VAL A 75 17.46 -1.44 -11.77
CA VAL A 75 16.74 -0.18 -12.09
C VAL A 75 17.42 0.60 -13.22
N MET A 76 18.75 0.68 -13.20
CA MET A 76 19.50 1.36 -14.28
C MET A 76 19.47 0.58 -15.59
N ARG A 77 19.47 -0.76 -15.52
CA ARG A 77 19.31 -1.62 -16.68
C ARG A 77 17.96 -1.41 -17.36
N ASP A 78 16.89 -1.34 -16.57
CA ASP A 78 15.53 -1.06 -17.03
C ASP A 78 15.39 0.35 -17.61
N LEU A 79 16.00 1.36 -16.97
CA LEU A 79 16.08 2.72 -17.50
C LEU A 79 16.78 2.74 -18.87
N LYS A 80 17.96 2.12 -18.97
CA LYS A 80 18.74 2.06 -20.21
C LYS A 80 17.98 1.34 -21.33
N ALA A 81 17.36 0.19 -21.02
CA ALA A 81 16.55 -0.55 -21.99
C ALA A 81 15.36 0.27 -22.51
N THR A 82 14.68 1.01 -21.61
CA THR A 82 13.55 1.86 -21.99
C THR A 82 14.01 3.03 -22.86
N LEU A 83 15.12 3.68 -22.52
CA LEU A 83 15.68 4.77 -23.33
C LEU A 83 16.09 4.28 -24.72
N GLN A 84 16.78 3.13 -24.80
CA GLN A 84 17.13 2.50 -26.08
C GLN A 84 15.89 2.11 -26.92
N SER A 85 14.81 1.66 -26.27
CA SER A 85 13.55 1.38 -26.98
C SER A 85 12.91 2.65 -27.54
N TRP A 86 13.02 3.78 -26.83
CA TRP A 86 12.51 5.05 -27.34
C TRP A 86 13.37 5.59 -28.47
N ASP A 87 14.69 5.52 -28.36
CA ASP A 87 15.59 5.98 -29.42
C ASP A 87 15.39 5.17 -30.71
N SER A 88 15.28 3.84 -30.61
CA SER A 88 14.98 2.97 -31.76
C SER A 88 13.60 3.24 -32.36
N THR A 89 12.60 3.55 -31.53
CA THR A 89 11.25 3.93 -32.00
C THR A 89 11.28 5.30 -32.68
N ASP A 90 12.03 6.26 -32.14
CA ASP A 90 12.21 7.60 -32.72
C ASP A 90 12.93 7.52 -34.07
N GLU A 91 13.99 6.72 -34.16
CA GLU A 91 14.72 6.45 -35.41
C GLU A 91 13.82 5.79 -36.45
N TYR A 92 13.02 4.80 -36.05
CA TYR A 92 12.07 4.14 -36.93
C TYR A 92 11.00 5.10 -37.43
N ALA A 93 10.39 5.89 -36.55
CA ALA A 93 9.38 6.87 -36.90
C ALA A 93 9.93 7.97 -37.84
N ASN A 94 11.18 8.39 -37.62
CA ASN A 94 11.87 9.33 -38.50
C ASN A 94 12.17 8.71 -39.88
N LYS A 95 12.67 7.47 -39.92
CA LYS A 95 13.05 6.79 -41.16
C LYS A 95 11.88 6.55 -42.11
N TRP A 96 10.69 6.33 -41.56
CA TRP A 96 9.48 6.02 -42.31
C TRP A 96 8.50 7.21 -42.40
N ASP A 97 8.92 8.41 -41.97
CA ASP A 97 8.11 9.63 -41.91
C ASP A 97 6.73 9.44 -41.22
N LEU A 98 6.69 8.55 -40.22
CA LEU A 98 5.46 8.18 -39.53
C LEU A 98 5.00 9.27 -38.57
N LYS A 99 5.88 10.22 -38.22
CA LYS A 99 5.54 11.39 -37.39
C LYS A 99 4.51 12.29 -38.06
N SER A 100 4.54 12.40 -39.39
CA SER A 100 3.58 13.20 -40.16
C SER A 100 2.15 12.63 -40.12
N THR A 101 2.02 11.32 -39.88
CA THR A 101 0.73 10.63 -39.86
C THR A 101 -0.03 10.79 -38.54
N GLY A 102 0.61 11.31 -37.49
CA GLY A 102 0.02 11.45 -36.14
C GLY A 102 -0.33 10.13 -35.45
N LEU A 103 -0.08 8.98 -36.09
CA LEU A 103 -0.38 7.64 -35.57
C LEU A 103 0.71 7.14 -34.61
N PHE A 104 1.93 7.67 -34.70
CA PHE A 104 3.05 7.33 -33.82
C PHE A 104 3.36 8.49 -32.88
N ASN A 105 3.01 8.33 -31.60
CA ASN A 105 3.33 9.31 -30.57
C ASN A 105 4.62 8.90 -29.84
N THR A 106 5.72 9.55 -30.19
CA THR A 106 6.98 9.40 -29.47
C THR A 106 6.96 10.28 -28.22
N PRO A 107 7.36 9.79 -27.03
CA PRO A 107 7.27 10.56 -25.79
C PRO A 107 8.03 11.87 -25.90
N ASP A 108 7.40 12.96 -25.47
CA ASP A 108 8.00 14.29 -25.52
C ASP A 108 9.20 14.39 -24.56
N THR A 109 10.10 15.33 -24.83
CA THR A 109 11.26 15.67 -24.01
C THR A 109 10.91 15.87 -22.52
N ILE A 110 9.74 16.45 -22.23
CA ILE A 110 9.24 16.65 -20.87
C ILE A 110 8.89 15.30 -20.21
N GLU A 111 8.24 14.39 -20.94
CA GLU A 111 7.86 13.07 -20.46
C GLU A 111 9.10 12.19 -20.24
N LYS A 112 10.07 12.24 -21.17
CA LYS A 112 11.37 11.56 -21.04
C LYS A 112 12.10 12.03 -19.77
N ARG A 113 12.18 13.34 -19.52
CA ARG A 113 12.79 13.89 -18.30
C ARG A 113 12.10 13.40 -17.04
N LYS A 114 10.75 13.48 -16.99
CA LYS A 114 9.96 13.03 -15.83
C LYS A 114 10.15 11.54 -15.54
N PHE A 115 10.27 10.72 -16.58
CA PHE A 115 10.55 9.29 -16.45
C PHE A 115 11.94 9.04 -15.85
N ILE A 116 12.96 9.72 -16.37
CA ILE A 116 14.35 9.61 -15.89
C ILE A 116 14.42 10.02 -14.41
N GLU A 117 13.86 11.17 -14.04
CA GLU A 117 13.82 11.66 -12.65
C GLU A 117 13.17 10.63 -11.71
N LYS A 118 12.01 10.07 -12.11
CA LYS A 118 11.31 9.05 -11.33
C LYS A 118 12.15 7.79 -11.16
N LYS A 119 12.86 7.35 -12.19
CA LYS A 119 13.71 6.15 -12.16
C LYS A 119 14.97 6.38 -11.32
N LEU A 120 15.58 7.56 -11.42
CA LEU A 120 16.72 7.96 -10.59
C LEU A 120 16.35 8.03 -9.12
N LEU A 121 15.22 8.65 -8.77
CA LEU A 121 14.72 8.65 -7.38
C LEU A 121 14.51 7.23 -6.86
N ARG A 122 13.93 6.35 -7.68
CA ARG A 122 13.75 4.93 -7.33
C ARG A 122 15.08 4.20 -7.19
N TYR A 123 16.06 4.51 -8.02
CA TYR A 123 17.42 3.95 -7.93
C TYR A 123 18.07 4.35 -6.61
N VAL A 124 18.06 5.65 -6.27
CA VAL A 124 18.65 6.16 -5.04
C VAL A 124 17.99 5.52 -3.81
N ASP A 125 16.66 5.46 -3.78
CA ASP A 125 15.90 4.81 -2.69
C ASP A 125 16.29 3.34 -2.52
N LYS A 126 16.38 2.59 -3.62
CA LYS A 126 16.76 1.17 -3.57
C LYS A 126 18.22 0.96 -3.22
N ARG A 127 19.14 1.78 -3.72
CA ARG A 127 20.57 1.70 -3.43
C ARG A 127 20.83 2.02 -1.95
N LEU A 128 20.24 3.10 -1.44
CA LEU A 128 20.29 3.42 -0.01
C LEU A 128 19.69 2.27 0.83
N SER A 129 18.53 1.73 0.45
CA SER A 129 17.94 0.59 1.14
C SER A 129 18.80 -0.69 1.07
N GLY A 130 19.49 -0.92 -0.05
CA GLY A 130 20.42 -2.03 -0.25
C GLY A 130 21.66 -1.91 0.62
N GLU A 131 22.31 -0.73 0.62
CA GLU A 131 23.45 -0.43 1.48
C GLU A 131 23.07 -0.49 2.96
N MET A 132 21.91 0.03 3.35
CA MET A 132 21.41 -0.07 4.73
C MET A 132 21.19 -1.52 5.20
N LYS A 133 20.91 -2.45 4.28
CA LYS A 133 20.78 -3.88 4.60
C LYS A 133 22.12 -4.61 4.66
N LYS A 134 23.11 -4.15 3.88
CA LYS A 134 24.47 -4.71 3.83
C LYS A 134 25.42 -4.05 4.85
N ALA A 135 25.02 -2.94 5.47
CA ALA A 135 25.83 -2.20 6.44
C ALA A 135 26.09 -3.00 7.72
N GLU A 136 27.36 -3.04 8.12
CA GLU A 136 27.85 -3.74 9.31
C GLU A 136 27.21 -3.23 10.62
N GLU A 137 27.02 -4.14 11.57
CA GLU A 137 26.43 -3.88 12.88
C GLU A 137 27.28 -2.88 13.68
N GLY A 138 26.89 -1.60 13.63
CA GLY A 138 27.59 -0.50 14.33
C GLY A 138 27.68 0.80 13.52
N SER A 139 27.60 0.70 12.19
CA SER A 139 27.64 1.85 11.28
C SER A 139 26.44 2.79 11.46
N ALA A 140 26.61 4.07 11.11
CA ALA A 140 25.53 5.07 11.09
C ALA A 140 24.34 4.61 10.24
N LEU A 141 24.59 3.92 9.13
CA LEU A 141 23.55 3.35 8.26
C LEU A 141 22.79 2.20 8.93
N HIS A 142 23.47 1.40 9.76
CA HIS A 142 22.82 0.36 10.55
C HIS A 142 21.92 0.97 11.64
N LYS A 143 22.34 2.09 12.25
CA LYS A 143 21.51 2.85 13.19
C LYS A 143 20.26 3.41 12.49
N VAL A 144 20.41 4.00 11.30
CA VAL A 144 19.27 4.48 10.49
C VAL A 144 18.36 3.33 10.06
N SER A 145 18.92 2.16 9.71
CA SER A 145 18.12 0.97 9.39
C SER A 145 17.33 0.45 10.59
N LYS A 146 17.93 0.47 11.79
CA LYS A 146 17.26 0.12 13.04
C LYS A 146 16.11 1.09 13.33
N VAL A 147 16.34 2.39 13.14
CA VAL A 147 15.30 3.42 13.23
C VAL A 147 14.21 3.19 12.18
N GLU A 148 14.55 2.92 10.92
CA GLU A 148 13.55 2.64 9.87
C GLU A 148 12.69 1.41 10.20
N LYS A 149 13.32 0.32 10.67
CA LYS A 149 12.61 -0.88 11.14
C LYS A 149 11.71 -0.57 12.34
N GLN A 150 12.16 0.27 13.27
CA GLN A 150 11.34 0.74 14.40
C GLN A 150 10.18 1.64 13.95
N LEU A 151 10.37 2.44 12.90
CA LEU A 151 9.35 3.31 12.29
C LEU A 151 8.38 2.55 11.36
N ARG A 152 8.61 1.24 11.15
CA ARG A 152 7.75 0.35 10.34
C ARG A 152 7.36 -0.91 11.11
N PRO A 153 6.74 -0.79 12.30
CA PRO A 153 6.39 -1.97 13.07
C PRO A 153 5.38 -2.82 12.29
N ASN A 154 5.70 -4.10 12.17
CA ASN A 154 4.87 -5.12 11.53
C ASN A 154 4.72 -6.28 12.51
N ALA A 155 3.60 -6.32 13.22
CA ALA A 155 3.27 -7.38 14.16
C ALA A 155 2.16 -8.24 13.58
N SER A 156 2.30 -9.56 13.68
CA SER A 156 1.25 -10.50 13.27
C SER A 156 1.01 -11.45 14.41
N VAL A 157 -0.18 -11.39 15.00
CA VAL A 157 -0.59 -12.27 16.10
C VAL A 157 -1.67 -13.19 15.57
N ASN A 158 -1.38 -14.48 15.52
CA ASN A 158 -2.39 -15.49 15.19
C ASN A 158 -3.13 -15.85 16.48
N ILE A 159 -4.40 -15.46 16.58
CA ILE A 159 -5.26 -15.78 17.73
C ILE A 159 -5.66 -17.26 17.66
N SER A 160 -5.81 -17.80 16.45
CA SER A 160 -6.04 -19.24 16.21
C SER A 160 -5.47 -19.67 14.87
N LYS A 161 -5.66 -20.96 14.50
CA LYS A 161 -5.25 -21.48 13.19
C LYS A 161 -5.87 -20.73 12.01
N ASN A 162 -7.06 -20.16 12.20
CA ASN A 162 -7.85 -19.52 11.14
C ASN A 162 -8.02 -18.01 11.34
N PHE A 163 -7.72 -17.47 12.53
CA PHE A 163 -7.89 -16.07 12.85
C PHE A 163 -6.54 -15.45 13.20
N GLY A 164 -6.17 -14.40 12.48
CA GLY A 164 -4.96 -13.63 12.75
C GLY A 164 -5.23 -12.14 12.68
N LEU A 165 -4.46 -11.38 13.46
CA LEU A 165 -4.46 -9.93 13.43
C LEU A 165 -3.06 -9.47 13.04
N LYS A 166 -2.98 -8.69 11.96
CA LYS A 166 -1.72 -8.14 11.46
C LYS A 166 -1.77 -6.63 11.54
N PHE A 167 -0.90 -6.06 12.35
CA PHE A 167 -0.70 -4.64 12.50
C PHE A 167 0.52 -4.20 11.69
N LYS A 168 0.35 -3.20 10.82
CA LYS A 168 1.44 -2.56 10.07
C LYS A 168 1.33 -1.06 10.29
N ALA A 169 2.35 -0.43 10.87
CA ALA A 169 2.46 1.02 10.84
C ALA A 169 3.62 1.45 9.94
N ARG A 170 3.46 2.64 9.36
CA ARG A 170 4.46 3.34 8.57
C ARG A 170 4.49 4.76 9.10
N VAL A 171 5.34 5.01 10.09
CA VAL A 171 5.39 6.27 10.83
C VAL A 171 5.72 7.43 9.89
N ILE A 172 6.67 7.25 8.97
CA ILE A 172 7.05 8.28 7.97
C ILE A 172 5.87 8.65 7.06
N GLN A 173 5.04 7.68 6.69
CA GLN A 173 3.87 7.93 5.85
C GLN A 173 2.65 8.38 6.67
N GLY A 174 2.77 8.40 8.01
CA GLY A 174 1.66 8.60 8.93
C GLY A 174 0.53 7.62 8.67
N LYS A 175 0.80 6.33 8.42
CA LYS A 175 -0.26 5.34 8.13
C LYS A 175 -0.16 4.15 9.05
N ALA A 176 -1.26 3.77 9.67
CA ALA A 176 -1.43 2.50 10.37
C ALA A 176 -2.46 1.64 9.62
N THR A 177 -2.25 0.34 9.60
CA THR A 177 -3.09 -0.63 8.90
C THR A 177 -3.27 -1.84 9.79
N VAL A 178 -4.52 -2.16 10.11
CA VAL A 178 -4.90 -3.32 10.89
C VAL A 178 -5.64 -4.28 9.98
N GLU A 179 -5.04 -5.43 9.71
CA GLU A 179 -5.59 -6.46 8.85
C GLU A 179 -6.05 -7.64 9.71
N PHE A 180 -7.35 -7.88 9.73
CA PHE A 180 -7.94 -9.06 10.33
C PHE A 180 -8.01 -10.17 9.28
N LYS A 181 -7.13 -11.16 9.44
CA LYS A 181 -7.09 -12.37 8.63
C LYS A 181 -8.15 -13.35 9.10
N ASN A 182 -9.11 -13.62 8.22
CA ASN A 182 -10.09 -14.67 8.37
C ASN A 182 -10.30 -15.34 7.00
N PRO A 183 -10.34 -16.69 6.91
CA PRO A 183 -10.48 -17.42 5.65
C PRO A 183 -11.77 -17.10 4.87
N TRP A 184 -12.81 -16.57 5.53
CA TRP A 184 -14.10 -16.28 4.90
C TRP A 184 -14.31 -14.82 4.55
N ILE A 185 -13.71 -13.90 5.30
CA ILE A 185 -13.90 -12.45 5.15
C ILE A 185 -12.57 -11.77 5.50
N GLU A 186 -12.07 -10.95 4.59
CA GLU A 186 -10.96 -10.06 4.81
C GLU A 186 -11.49 -8.74 5.35
N CYS A 187 -10.98 -8.30 6.50
CA CYS A 187 -11.30 -6.97 7.04
C CYS A 187 -9.99 -6.21 7.25
N ASN A 188 -9.91 -5.00 6.70
CA ASN A 188 -8.73 -4.16 6.75
C ASN A 188 -9.13 -2.74 7.14
N THR A 189 -8.55 -2.24 8.22
CA THR A 189 -8.74 -0.87 8.69
C THR A 189 -7.46 -0.07 8.48
N VAL A 190 -7.53 0.99 7.70
CA VAL A 190 -6.43 1.92 7.43
C VAL A 190 -6.71 3.22 8.15
N VAL A 191 -5.78 3.65 9.01
CA VAL A 191 -5.80 4.94 9.70
C VAL A 191 -4.64 5.77 9.19
N SER A 192 -4.92 6.97 8.70
CA SER A 192 -3.91 7.95 8.28
C SER A 192 -3.75 9.04 9.34
N ALA A 193 -2.56 9.61 9.46
CA ALA A 193 -2.23 10.73 10.34
C ALA A 193 -2.98 12.00 9.94
N ALA A 194 -3.42 12.09 8.67
CA ALA A 194 -4.37 13.09 8.21
C ALA A 194 -5.80 12.88 8.77
N GLY A 195 -5.99 11.99 9.73
CA GLY A 195 -7.28 11.63 10.32
C GLY A 195 -8.16 10.76 9.44
N LYS A 196 -7.71 10.38 8.23
CA LYS A 196 -8.51 9.56 7.30
C LYS A 196 -8.57 8.12 7.78
N ILE A 197 -9.77 7.66 8.14
CA ILE A 197 -10.04 6.28 8.54
C ILE A 197 -10.86 5.60 7.46
N ARG A 198 -10.36 4.47 6.94
CA ARG A 198 -11.04 3.62 5.96
C ARG A 198 -11.14 2.20 6.50
N VAL A 199 -12.34 1.65 6.51
CA VAL A 199 -12.60 0.25 6.86
C VAL A 199 -13.03 -0.46 5.59
N ILE A 200 -12.32 -1.52 5.20
CA ILE A 200 -12.57 -2.29 3.99
C ILE A 200 -12.89 -3.71 4.41
N THR A 201 -14.09 -4.18 4.11
CA THR A 201 -14.51 -5.56 4.30
C THR A 201 -14.69 -6.19 2.93
N ARG A 202 -14.03 -7.32 2.68
CA ARG A 202 -14.09 -8.02 1.39
C ARG A 202 -14.28 -9.52 1.61
N LYS A 203 -15.09 -10.13 0.77
CA LYS A 203 -15.25 -11.58 0.67
C LYS A 203 -15.07 -12.01 -0.76
N GLU A 204 -14.16 -12.97 -0.97
CA GLU A 204 -13.87 -13.52 -2.28
C GLU A 204 -14.45 -14.93 -2.41
N PHE A 205 -15.24 -15.16 -3.46
CA PHE A 205 -15.80 -16.44 -3.84
C PHE A 205 -14.97 -17.00 -5.01
N LYS A 206 -13.82 -17.59 -4.67
CA LYS A 206 -12.84 -18.09 -5.66
C LYS A 206 -13.43 -19.06 -6.69
N GLY A 207 -14.41 -19.88 -6.31
CA GLY A 207 -15.07 -20.82 -7.22
C GLY A 207 -15.95 -20.16 -8.27
N LEU A 208 -16.41 -18.92 -8.04
CA LEU A 208 -17.27 -18.17 -8.97
C LEU A 208 -16.51 -17.02 -9.65
N GLY A 209 -15.26 -16.74 -9.26
CA GLY A 209 -14.54 -15.54 -9.69
C GLY A 209 -15.20 -14.24 -9.25
N THR A 210 -16.04 -14.28 -8.21
CA THR A 210 -16.78 -13.13 -7.69
C THR A 210 -16.14 -12.63 -6.40
N ALA A 211 -16.06 -11.33 -6.20
CA ALA A 211 -15.72 -10.73 -4.92
C ALA A 211 -16.78 -9.70 -4.53
N SER A 212 -17.25 -9.74 -3.29
CA SER A 212 -18.14 -8.72 -2.75
C SER A 212 -17.43 -7.97 -1.64
N GLY A 213 -17.58 -6.65 -1.58
CA GLY A 213 -16.98 -5.87 -0.51
C GLY A 213 -17.79 -4.64 -0.15
N ALA A 214 -17.41 -4.07 0.99
CA ALA A 214 -17.91 -2.81 1.49
C ALA A 214 -16.72 -1.99 2.01
N GLU A 215 -16.63 -0.75 1.57
CA GLU A 215 -15.67 0.23 2.08
C GLU A 215 -16.43 1.31 2.82
N TYR A 216 -16.03 1.59 4.06
CA TYR A 216 -16.58 2.66 4.86
C TYR A 216 -15.49 3.68 5.14
N GLY A 217 -15.68 4.90 4.62
CA GLY A 217 -14.84 6.06 4.90
C GLY A 217 -15.46 6.86 6.04
N VAL A 218 -14.84 6.84 7.23
CA VAL A 218 -15.40 7.50 8.43
C VAL A 218 -15.48 9.01 8.23
N ASN A 219 -14.45 9.62 7.62
CA ASN A 219 -14.37 11.06 7.43
C ASN A 219 -15.39 11.61 6.44
N GLU A 220 -15.70 10.83 5.41
CA GLU A 220 -16.65 11.19 4.36
C GLU A 220 -18.06 10.67 4.69
N ALA A 221 -18.18 9.90 5.78
CA ALA A 221 -19.37 9.14 6.15
C ALA A 221 -20.01 8.44 4.94
N GLN A 222 -19.13 7.86 4.12
CA GLN A 222 -19.49 7.25 2.84
C GLN A 222 -19.32 5.74 2.96
N ILE A 223 -20.34 5.01 2.51
CA ILE A 223 -20.26 3.57 2.32
C ILE A 223 -20.31 3.26 0.83
N VAL A 224 -19.30 2.52 0.36
CA VAL A 224 -19.24 2.00 -1.00
C VAL A 224 -19.38 0.48 -0.91
N THR A 225 -20.49 -0.05 -1.37
CA THR A 225 -20.66 -1.50 -1.53
C THR A 225 -20.36 -1.86 -2.97
N TYR A 226 -19.71 -3.00 -3.19
CA TYR A 226 -19.37 -3.45 -4.54
C TYR A 226 -19.42 -4.96 -4.68
N VAL A 227 -19.72 -5.40 -5.90
CA VAL A 227 -19.61 -6.77 -6.37
C VAL A 227 -18.80 -6.76 -7.65
N ASP A 228 -17.65 -7.40 -7.59
CA ASP A 228 -16.72 -7.61 -8.71
C ASP A 228 -16.93 -9.02 -9.25
N GLN A 229 -17.17 -9.14 -10.54
CA GLN A 229 -17.24 -10.40 -11.25
C GLN A 229 -16.11 -10.47 -12.27
N GLN A 230 -15.26 -11.48 -12.15
CA GLN A 230 -14.31 -11.81 -13.20
C GLN A 230 -15.07 -12.55 -14.31
N LEU A 231 -15.17 -11.91 -15.49
CA LEU A 231 -15.82 -12.49 -16.67
C LEU A 231 -14.82 -13.27 -17.52
N SER A 232 -13.56 -12.81 -17.55
CA SER A 232 -12.43 -13.51 -18.17
C SER A 232 -11.13 -13.16 -17.45
N ASN A 233 -10.00 -13.74 -17.88
CA ASN A 233 -8.69 -13.38 -17.33
C ASN A 233 -8.36 -11.88 -17.45
N ASN A 234 -8.96 -11.22 -18.45
CA ASN A 234 -8.65 -9.84 -18.81
C ASN A 234 -9.82 -8.87 -18.55
N ILE A 235 -11.04 -9.37 -18.33
CA ILE A 235 -12.24 -8.54 -18.18
C ILE A 235 -12.82 -8.71 -16.78
N LYS A 236 -13.04 -7.59 -16.09
CA LYS A 236 -13.70 -7.52 -14.79
C LYS A 236 -14.84 -6.53 -14.85
N ALA A 237 -16.04 -6.99 -14.49
CA ALA A 237 -17.18 -6.12 -14.27
C ALA A 237 -17.30 -5.83 -12.77
N ARG A 238 -17.60 -4.59 -12.42
CA ARG A 238 -17.86 -4.12 -11.06
C ARG A 238 -19.21 -3.44 -11.05
N ILE A 239 -20.07 -3.87 -10.14
CA ILE A 239 -21.28 -3.13 -9.79
C ILE A 239 -21.02 -2.55 -8.41
N SER A 240 -21.12 -1.24 -8.27
CA SER A 240 -20.89 -0.56 -7.00
C SER A 240 -22.01 0.41 -6.69
N SER A 241 -22.39 0.50 -5.42
CA SER A 241 -23.32 1.50 -4.92
C SER A 241 -22.63 2.34 -3.85
N THR A 242 -22.70 3.65 -4.03
CA THR A 242 -22.12 4.64 -3.13
C THR A 242 -23.22 5.39 -2.42
N GLN A 243 -23.18 5.43 -1.10
CA GLN A 243 -24.11 6.18 -0.27
C GLN A 243 -23.33 7.15 0.61
N THR A 244 -23.79 8.40 0.69
CA THR A 244 -23.16 9.46 1.49
C THR A 244 -24.13 9.91 2.57
N ASN A 245 -23.72 9.74 3.84
CA ASN A 245 -24.15 10.46 5.04
C ASN A 245 -25.65 10.60 5.38
N SER A 246 -26.58 9.94 4.69
CA SER A 246 -27.90 9.65 5.27
C SER A 246 -27.80 8.36 6.06
N LEU A 247 -28.10 8.40 7.36
CA LEU A 247 -28.23 7.23 8.26
C LEU A 247 -29.20 6.14 7.74
N ASP A 248 -29.93 6.42 6.66
CA ASP A 248 -30.70 5.47 5.90
C ASP A 248 -29.80 4.69 4.92
N ILE A 249 -29.45 3.48 5.33
CA ILE A 249 -28.75 2.44 4.53
C ILE A 249 -29.55 2.06 3.24
N PHE A 250 -30.74 2.63 3.07
CA PHE A 250 -31.67 2.41 1.95
C PHE A 250 -32.30 3.71 1.42
N SER A 251 -31.67 4.88 1.60
CA SER A 251 -32.17 6.11 0.99
C SER A 251 -32.11 6.04 -0.54
N ASN A 252 -33.04 6.73 -1.20
CA ASN A 252 -33.12 6.80 -2.66
C ASN A 252 -31.93 7.54 -3.31
N ASP A 253 -31.02 8.12 -2.52
CA ASP A 253 -29.86 8.88 -3.00
C ASP A 253 -28.61 8.00 -3.24
N ALA A 254 -28.79 6.68 -3.29
CA ALA A 254 -27.70 5.76 -3.60
C ALA A 254 -27.30 5.85 -5.08
N ASP A 255 -26.07 6.26 -5.35
CA ASP A 255 -25.49 6.26 -6.70
C ASP A 255 -25.03 4.84 -7.07
N ALA A 256 -25.73 4.20 -8.00
CA ALA A 256 -25.39 2.88 -8.51
C ALA A 256 -24.59 3.01 -9.82
N ARG A 257 -23.38 2.45 -9.83
CA ARG A 257 -22.45 2.48 -10.96
C ARG A 257 -22.15 1.07 -11.43
N VAL A 258 -22.09 0.92 -12.74
CA VAL A 258 -21.62 -0.31 -13.40
C VAL A 258 -20.36 0.06 -14.17
N GLU A 259 -19.24 -0.52 -13.76
CA GLU A 259 -17.93 -0.32 -14.36
C GLU A 259 -17.49 -1.63 -15.01
N MET A 260 -16.96 -1.56 -16.22
CA MET A 260 -16.32 -2.70 -16.88
C MET A 260 -14.90 -2.31 -17.22
N SER A 261 -13.95 -3.07 -16.69
CA SER A 261 -12.52 -2.88 -16.91
C SER A 261 -11.97 -4.03 -17.73
N ALA A 262 -11.27 -3.71 -18.80
CA ALA A 262 -10.55 -4.66 -19.62
C ALA A 262 -9.05 -4.34 -19.59
N SER A 263 -8.25 -5.31 -19.18
CA SER A 263 -6.80 -5.23 -19.19
C SER A 263 -6.28 -5.99 -20.39
N PHE A 264 -5.80 -5.26 -21.38
CA PHE A 264 -5.17 -5.85 -22.55
C PHE A 264 -3.65 -5.79 -22.41
N PRO A 265 -2.94 -6.93 -22.48
CA PRO A 265 -1.49 -6.95 -22.44
C PRO A 265 -0.94 -6.54 -23.82
N PHE A 266 -1.11 -5.29 -24.22
CA PHE A 266 -0.50 -4.77 -25.44
C PHE A 266 0.24 -3.47 -25.15
N ASN A 267 1.56 -3.52 -25.37
CA ASN A 267 2.25 -2.39 -25.99
C ASN A 267 1.63 -2.27 -27.38
N LEU A 268 0.75 -1.29 -27.58
CA LEU A 268 0.38 -0.79 -28.90
C LEU A 268 1.28 0.39 -29.22
#